data_AF-A0A2R6FY83-F1
#
_entry.id   AF-A0A2R6FY83-F1
#
_cell.length_a   1.000
_cell.length_b   1.000
_cell.length_c   1.000
_cell.angle_alpha   90.00
_cell.angle_beta   90.00
_cell.angle_gamma   90.00
#
_symmetry.space_group_name_H-M   'P 1'
#
loop_
_entity.id
_entity.type
_entity.pdbx_description
1 polymer ?
#
loop_
_entity_poly.entity_id
_entity_poly.type
_entity_poly.pdbx_seq_one_letter_code
_entity_poly.pdbx_strand_id
1 'polypeptide(L)'
;MDDIVEADIGKPIFTAEEQQIGTLREINGPTIYIELIENIDKELRSDITVAERTGIKYDGKPLAGAARASIETVTDGEIYFWPAYATETRHASVSYDEIPGEDSNVELDET
;
A
#
# COMPACT_ATOMS: atom_id res chain seq x y z
N MET A 1 -6.39 -13.29 9.92
CA MET A 1 -6.59 -12.44 8.74
C MET A 1 -7.16 -13.35 7.69
N ASP A 2 -8.39 -13.05 7.25
CA ASP A 2 -8.98 -13.75 6.11
C ASP A 2 -8.27 -13.31 4.83
N ASP A 3 -8.08 -14.26 3.93
CA ASP A 3 -7.41 -14.02 2.65
C ASP A 3 -8.47 -13.59 1.63
N ILE A 4 -8.15 -12.61 0.79
CA ILE A 4 -9.10 -12.09 -0.20
C ILE A 4 -9.40 -13.14 -1.28
N VAL A 5 -10.66 -13.48 -1.49
CA VAL A 5 -11.11 -14.51 -2.42
C VAL A 5 -12.03 -13.93 -3.49
N GLU A 6 -12.34 -14.71 -4.53
CA GLU A 6 -13.23 -14.27 -5.64
C GLU A 6 -14.63 -13.84 -5.15
N ALA A 7 -15.10 -14.37 -4.01
CA ALA A 7 -16.36 -13.95 -3.40
C ALA A 7 -16.34 -12.51 -2.85
N ASP A 8 -15.15 -11.92 -2.66
CA ASP A 8 -14.98 -10.53 -2.23
C ASP A 8 -15.05 -9.54 -3.40
N ILE A 9 -15.15 -10.02 -4.64
CA ILE A 9 -15.30 -9.16 -5.81
C ILE A 9 -16.61 -8.37 -5.71
N GLY A 10 -16.51 -7.06 -5.87
CA GLY A 10 -17.60 -6.11 -5.65
C GLY A 10 -17.63 -5.49 -4.26
N LYS A 11 -16.80 -5.96 -3.32
CA LYS A 11 -16.67 -5.33 -2.01
C LYS A 11 -15.91 -3.99 -2.10
N PRO A 12 -16.33 -2.98 -1.31
CA PRO A 12 -15.57 -1.75 -1.16
C PRO A 12 -14.23 -1.99 -0.48
N ILE A 13 -13.23 -1.21 -0.90
CA ILE A 13 -11.89 -1.22 -0.33
C ILE A 13 -11.65 0.12 0.37
N PHE A 14 -11.16 0.04 1.61
CA PHE A 14 -10.87 1.17 2.48
C PHE A 14 -9.40 1.20 2.87
N THR A 15 -8.89 2.37 3.24
CA THR A 15 -7.60 2.49 3.93
C THR A 15 -7.74 2.14 5.42
N ALA A 16 -6.61 2.05 6.13
CA ALA A 16 -6.58 1.96 7.59
C ALA A 16 -7.23 3.18 8.30
N GLU A 17 -7.38 4.31 7.60
CA GLU A 17 -8.07 5.51 8.07
C GLU A 17 -9.57 5.51 7.71
N GLU A 18 -10.12 4.35 7.31
CA GLU A 18 -11.52 4.15 6.91
C GLU A 18 -11.93 5.00 5.68
N GLN A 19 -10.96 5.42 4.87
CA GLN A 19 -11.23 6.15 3.63
C GLN A 19 -11.45 5.16 2.48
N GLN A 20 -12.62 5.19 1.86
CA GLN A 20 -12.88 4.35 0.69
C GLN A 20 -11.99 4.78 -0.49
N ILE A 21 -11.26 3.84 -1.07
CA ILE A 21 -10.40 4.06 -2.25
C ILE A 21 -11.03 3.53 -3.53
N GLY A 22 -11.89 2.52 -3.43
CA GLY A 22 -12.41 1.85 -4.61
C GLY A 22 -13.26 0.62 -4.30
N THR A 23 -13.47 -0.17 -5.35
CA THR A 23 -14.18 -1.45 -5.28
C THR A 23 -13.30 -2.54 -5.90
N LEU A 24 -13.23 -3.70 -5.25
CA LEU A 24 -12.52 -4.86 -5.83
C LEU A 24 -13.24 -5.32 -7.10
N ARG A 25 -12.53 -5.42 -8.22
CA ARG A 25 -13.11 -5.89 -9.49
C ARG A 25 -12.54 -7.20 -9.97
N GLU A 26 -11.27 -7.48 -9.70
CA GLU A 26 -10.63 -8.72 -10.15
C GLU A 26 -9.46 -9.10 -9.23
N ILE A 27 -9.19 -10.40 -9.14
CA ILE A 27 -8.04 -10.97 -8.42
C ILE A 27 -7.23 -11.78 -9.43
N ASN A 28 -5.95 -11.47 -9.58
CA ASN A 28 -5.06 -12.15 -10.50
C ASN A 28 -3.74 -12.49 -9.79
N GLY A 29 -3.71 -13.67 -9.18
CA GLY A 29 -2.56 -14.17 -8.43
C GLY A 29 -2.16 -13.20 -7.30
N PRO A 30 -0.94 -12.64 -7.33
CA PRO A 30 -0.47 -11.71 -6.29
C PRO A 30 -1.03 -10.29 -6.44
N THR A 31 -1.78 -10.00 -7.49
CA THR A 31 -2.30 -8.65 -7.80
C THR A 31 -3.82 -8.64 -7.70
N ILE A 32 -4.35 -7.61 -7.06
CA ILE A 32 -5.77 -7.28 -7.08
C ILE A 32 -5.99 -6.05 -7.95
N TYR A 33 -7.13 -6.01 -8.63
CA TYR A 33 -7.52 -4.89 -9.46
C TYR A 33 -8.73 -4.18 -8.87
N ILE A 34 -8.58 -2.87 -8.73
CA ILE A 34 -9.47 -2.00 -7.98
C ILE A 34 -10.02 -0.96 -8.93
N GLU A 35 -11.34 -0.79 -8.95
CA GLU A 35 -11.95 0.38 -9.57
C GLU A 35 -11.86 1.54 -8.58
N LEU A 36 -10.96 2.48 -8.85
CA LEU A 36 -10.80 3.67 -8.02
C LEU A 36 -12.02 4.58 -8.12
N ILE A 37 -12.44 5.15 -6.98
CA ILE A 37 -13.45 6.21 -6.99
C ILE A 37 -12.85 7.52 -7.53
N GLU A 38 -13.69 8.47 -7.90
CA GLU A 38 -13.25 9.71 -8.56
C GLU A 38 -12.59 10.71 -7.58
N ASN A 39 -12.84 10.54 -6.28
CA ASN A 39 -12.45 11.45 -5.19
C ASN A 39 -11.39 10.85 -4.24
N ILE A 40 -10.50 10.01 -4.74
CA ILE A 40 -9.37 9.51 -3.93
C ILE A 40 -8.28 10.58 -3.85
N ASP A 41 -7.62 10.67 -2.70
CA ASP A 41 -6.48 11.57 -2.53
C ASP A 41 -5.38 11.29 -3.58
N LYS A 42 -4.77 12.34 -4.13
CA LYS A 42 -3.75 12.24 -5.18
C LYS A 42 -2.52 11.42 -4.72
N GLU A 43 -2.22 11.46 -3.42
CA GLU A 43 -1.07 10.77 -2.83
C GLU A 43 -1.36 9.28 -2.78
N LEU A 44 -2.54 8.90 -2.28
CA LEU A 44 -3.10 7.55 -2.38
C LEU A 44 -3.14 7.03 -3.82
N ARG A 45 -3.55 7.87 -4.76
CA ARG A 45 -3.61 7.50 -6.18
C ARG A 45 -2.25 7.23 -6.80
N SER A 46 -1.22 7.93 -6.34
CA SER A 46 0.15 7.73 -6.85
C SER A 46 0.76 6.43 -6.32
N ASP A 47 0.36 6.01 -5.12
CA ASP A 47 0.82 4.77 -4.47
C ASP A 47 0.18 3.52 -5.11
N ILE A 48 -1.09 3.62 -5.51
CA ILE A 48 -1.79 2.55 -6.23
C ILE A 48 -1.40 2.61 -7.71
N THR A 49 -0.63 1.63 -8.18
CA THR A 49 -0.19 1.58 -9.58
C THR A 49 -1.39 1.40 -10.51
N VAL A 50 -1.73 2.42 -11.30
CA VAL A 50 -2.79 2.28 -12.31
C VAL A 50 -2.40 1.16 -13.29
N ALA A 51 -3.30 0.20 -13.48
CA ALA A 51 -3.11 -0.97 -14.33
C ALA A 51 -3.09 -0.62 -15.84
N GLU A 52 -2.91 0.67 -16.19
CA GLU A 52 -2.69 1.13 -17.55
C GLU A 52 -1.57 0.34 -18.25
N ARG A 53 -0.58 -0.17 -17.49
CA ARG A 53 0.47 -1.06 -18.01
C ARG A 53 0.03 -2.50 -18.26
N THR A 54 -0.96 -3.03 -17.55
CA THR A 54 -1.42 -4.42 -17.69
C THR A 54 -2.63 -4.56 -18.62
N GLY A 55 -3.26 -3.44 -19.03
CA GLY A 55 -4.36 -3.42 -19.99
C GLY A 55 -5.72 -3.89 -19.42
N ILE A 56 -5.79 -4.13 -18.10
CA ILE A 56 -7.00 -4.59 -17.43
C ILE A 56 -7.98 -3.43 -17.26
N LYS A 57 -9.21 -3.63 -17.73
CA LYS A 57 -10.27 -2.61 -17.74
C LYS A 57 -11.58 -3.18 -17.24
N TYR A 58 -12.34 -2.35 -16.55
CA TYR A 58 -13.71 -2.62 -16.16
C TYR A 58 -14.59 -1.50 -16.71
N ASP A 59 -15.67 -1.85 -17.41
CA ASP A 59 -16.56 -0.89 -18.07
C ASP A 59 -15.83 0.14 -18.98
N GLY A 60 -14.75 -0.30 -19.64
CA GLY A 60 -13.92 0.55 -20.50
C GLY A 60 -12.95 1.49 -19.75
N LYS A 61 -12.97 1.51 -18.42
CA LYS A 61 -12.08 2.30 -17.56
C LYS A 61 -10.88 1.45 -17.09
N PRO A 62 -9.66 2.01 -17.04
CA PRO A 62 -8.52 1.28 -16.50
C PRO A 62 -8.72 1.01 -15.01
N LEU A 63 -8.42 -0.21 -14.58
CA LEU A 63 -8.38 -0.56 -13.16
C LEU A 63 -7.05 -0.14 -12.56
N ALA A 64 -6.97 -0.08 -11.24
CA ALA A 64 -5.73 0.13 -10.51
C ALA A 64 -5.26 -1.18 -9.89
N GLY A 65 -4.00 -1.53 -10.12
CA GLY A 65 -3.39 -2.75 -9.61
C GLY A 65 -2.74 -2.49 -8.26
N ALA A 66 -3.04 -3.34 -7.28
CA ALA A 66 -2.38 -3.33 -5.98
C ALA A 66 -1.89 -4.72 -5.61
N ALA A 67 -0.83 -4.78 -4.81
CA ALA A 67 -0.33 -6.06 -4.29
C ALA A 67 -1.34 -6.62 -3.29
N ARG A 68 -1.71 -7.89 -3.44
CA ARG A 68 -2.57 -8.60 -2.49
C ARG A 68 -1.95 -8.64 -1.08
N ALA A 69 -0.62 -8.63 -0.98
CA ALA A 69 0.10 -8.56 0.29
C ALA A 69 -0.09 -7.24 1.06
N SER A 70 -0.59 -6.19 0.41
CA SER A 70 -0.94 -4.92 1.05
C SER A 70 -2.33 -4.94 1.69
N ILE A 71 -3.07 -6.05 1.59
CA ILE A 71 -4.34 -6.23 2.30
C ILE A 71 -4.04 -6.51 3.78
N GLU A 72 -4.56 -5.66 4.65
CA GLU A 72 -4.41 -5.82 6.10
C GLU A 72 -5.45 -6.81 6.63
N THR A 73 -6.73 -6.55 6.33
CA THR A 73 -7.84 -7.36 6.82
C THR A 73 -8.98 -7.39 5.83
N VAL A 74 -9.71 -8.50 5.83
CA VAL A 74 -10.93 -8.69 5.05
C VAL A 74 -12.05 -9.03 6.03
N THR A 75 -13.15 -8.31 5.96
CA THR A 75 -14.36 -8.54 6.74
C THR A 75 -15.50 -9.01 5.84
N ASP A 76 -16.65 -9.34 6.43
CA ASP A 76 -17.82 -9.86 5.71
C ASP A 76 -18.31 -8.87 4.63
N GLY A 77 -18.11 -7.56 4.81
CA GLY A 77 -18.53 -6.52 3.87
C GLY A 77 -17.42 -5.64 3.30
N GLU A 78 -16.22 -5.63 3.89
CA GLU A 78 -15.23 -4.57 3.65
C GLU A 78 -13.82 -5.16 3.53
N ILE A 79 -12.99 -4.52 2.72
CA ILE A 79 -11.58 -4.87 2.56
C ILE A 79 -10.76 -3.68 3.04
N TYR A 80 -9.83 -3.91 3.96
CA TYR A 80 -8.91 -2.89 4.43
C TYR A 80 -7.53 -3.08 3.80
N PHE A 81 -7.09 -2.02 3.13
CA PHE A 81 -5.87 -1.92 2.38
C PHE A 81 -4.89 -1.00 3.10
N TRP A 82 -3.66 -1.46 3.25
CA TRP A 82 -2.56 -0.68 3.78
C TRP A 82 -1.68 -0.18 2.62
N PRO A 83 -1.88 1.05 2.12
CA PRO A 83 -0.97 1.63 1.14
C PRO A 83 0.41 1.82 1.77
N ALA A 84 1.48 1.78 0.95
CA ALA A 84 2.84 1.95 1.43
C ALA A 84 3.05 3.34 2.06
N TYR A 85 2.35 4.38 1.59
CA TYR A 85 2.42 5.73 2.20
C TYR A 85 1.96 5.77 3.67
N ALA A 86 1.01 4.92 4.08
CA ALA A 86 0.56 4.88 5.48
C ALA A 86 1.63 4.28 6.42
N THR A 87 2.71 3.72 5.86
CA THR A 87 3.94 3.42 6.61
C THR A 87 4.70 4.72 6.93
N GLU A 88 4.80 5.69 6.00
CA GLU A 88 5.61 6.90 6.20
C GLU A 88 5.06 7.83 7.28
N THR A 89 3.73 7.90 7.46
CA THR A 89 3.11 8.68 8.55
C THR A 89 3.36 8.09 9.94
N ARG A 90 3.68 6.78 10.04
CA ARG A 90 4.15 6.14 11.29
C ARG A 90 5.67 5.97 11.38
N HIS A 91 6.42 6.31 10.34
CA HIS A 91 7.87 6.44 10.36
C HIS A 91 8.33 7.89 10.64
N ALA A 92 7.44 8.75 11.15
CA ALA A 92 7.81 10.00 11.81
C ALA A 92 8.48 9.73 13.17
N SER A 93 9.65 9.07 13.16
CA SER A 93 10.73 9.09 14.16
C SER A 93 11.58 7.81 14.09
N VAL A 94 12.16 7.53 12.92
CA VAL A 94 13.55 7.04 12.95
C VAL A 94 14.42 8.30 12.85
N SER A 95 14.53 9.01 13.97
CA SER A 95 15.64 9.95 14.13
C SER A 95 16.89 9.10 13.99
N TYR A 96 17.64 9.30 12.90
CA TYR A 96 19.05 8.97 12.94
C TYR A 96 19.63 9.84 14.05
N ASP A 97 19.80 9.25 15.23
CA ASP A 97 20.75 9.80 16.19
C ASP A 97 22.05 9.94 15.41
N GLU A 98 22.50 11.18 15.30
CA GLU A 98 23.70 11.59 14.60
C GLU A 98 24.78 10.55 14.85
N ILE A 99 25.31 9.92 13.80
CA ILE A 99 26.55 9.14 13.93
C ILE A 99 27.57 10.16 14.43
N PRO A 100 28.07 10.09 15.67
CA PRO A 100 29.07 11.03 16.11
C PRO A 100 30.25 10.90 15.15
N GLY A 101 30.64 12.04 14.62
CA GLY A 101 31.57 12.18 13.52
C GLY A 101 32.83 11.37 13.70
N GLU A 102 33.35 10.97 12.55
CA GLU A 102 34.74 10.58 12.35
C GLU A 102 35.69 11.53 13.10
N ASP A 103 36.25 11.04 14.20
CA ASP A 103 37.44 11.62 14.82
C ASP A 103 38.50 10.52 14.98
N SER A 104 39.44 10.56 14.04
CA SER A 104 40.86 10.67 14.33
C SER A 104 41.45 9.69 15.36
N ASN A 105 42.12 8.66 14.83
CA ASN A 105 43.44 8.16 15.24
C ASN A 105 43.92 8.55 16.66
N VAL A 106 43.87 7.60 17.58
CA VAL A 106 44.95 7.31 18.56
C VAL A 106 44.69 5.95 19.22
N GLU A 107 45.46 4.93 18.88
CA GLU A 107 45.78 3.88 19.86
C GLU A 107 47.27 4.05 20.20
N LEU A 108 47.48 4.54 21.41
CA LEU A 108 48.76 4.61 22.09
C LEU A 108 49.15 3.21 22.57
N ASP A 109 50.40 2.86 22.30
CA ASP A 109 51.30 1.89 22.93
C ASP A 109 50.81 1.26 24.25
N GLU A 110 50.93 -0.08 24.37
CA GLU A 110 51.54 -0.75 25.55
C GLU A 110 51.58 -2.29 25.36
N THR A 111 52.78 -2.86 25.14
CA THR A 111 53.43 -3.97 25.91
C THR A 111 54.54 -4.65 25.09
#